data_AF-A0A1U7GP84-F1
#
_entry.id   AF-A0A1U7GP84-F1
#
_cell.length_a   1.000
_cell.length_b   1.000
_cell.length_c   1.000
_cell.angle_alpha   90.00
_cell.angle_beta   90.00
_cell.angle_gamma   90.00
#
_symmetry.space_group_name_H-M   'P 1'
#
loop_
_entity.id
_entity.type
_entity.pdbx_description
1 polymer ?
#
loop_
_entity_poly.entity_id
_entity_poly.type
_entity_poly.pdbx_seq_one_letter_code
_entity_poly.pdbx_strand_id
1 'polypeptide(L)'
;MMKRGVRHDGKMVSAQEIACYAYCPEQWRLQYGEGLPPGNGASLAAGTRHHDRNTAIERASSLLIASGRIVILAAAVLLLLWAIHQWS
;
A
#
# COMPACT_ATOMS: atom_id res chain seq x y z
N MET A 1 0.38 7.82 -7.01
CA MET A 1 1.46 7.73 -8.02
C MET A 1 1.92 9.14 -8.34
N MET A 2 3.00 9.62 -7.70
CA MET A 2 3.56 10.94 -7.99
C MET A 2 4.17 10.94 -9.39
N LYS A 3 3.75 11.90 -10.22
CA LYS A 3 4.31 12.12 -11.56
C LYS A 3 5.78 12.53 -11.40
N ARG A 4 6.71 11.67 -11.80
CA ARG A 4 8.14 11.98 -11.83
C ARG A 4 8.39 12.99 -12.95
N GLY A 5 8.84 14.19 -12.57
CA GLY A 5 8.99 15.36 -13.44
C GLY A 5 8.55 16.68 -12.79
N VAL A 6 7.85 16.63 -11.66
CA VAL A 6 7.54 17.83 -10.86
C VAL A 6 8.82 18.28 -10.17
N ARG A 7 9.31 19.48 -10.49
CA ARG A 7 10.37 20.15 -9.71
C ARG A 7 9.98 20.08 -8.24
N HIS A 8 10.88 19.62 -7.40
CA HIS A 8 10.67 19.60 -5.96
C HIS A 8 10.37 21.02 -5.50
N ASP A 9 9.14 21.29 -5.08
CA ASP A 9 8.72 22.64 -4.68
C ASP A 9 9.23 23.02 -3.28
N GLY A 10 10.00 22.11 -2.65
CA GLY A 10 10.57 22.24 -1.32
C GLY A 10 9.55 22.14 -0.19
N LYS A 11 8.27 21.90 -0.49
CA LYS A 11 7.19 21.89 0.52
C LYS A 11 6.87 20.50 1.05
N MET A 12 7.22 19.44 0.32
CA MET A 12 6.90 18.07 0.72
C MET A 12 8.03 17.11 0.37
N VAL A 13 8.69 16.56 1.40
CA VAL A 13 9.76 15.56 1.26
C VAL A 13 9.14 14.17 1.37
N SER A 14 9.44 13.30 0.41
CA SER A 14 8.90 11.92 0.40
C SER A 14 9.70 10.99 1.32
N ALA A 15 9.08 9.91 1.83
CA ALA A 15 9.80 8.91 2.62
C ALA A 15 10.97 8.26 1.85
N GLN A 16 10.79 8.05 0.54
CA GLN A 16 11.85 7.54 -0.33
C GLN A 16 13.05 8.48 -0.39
N GLU A 17 12.80 9.78 -0.41
CA GLU A 17 13.84 10.80 -0.46
C GLU A 17 14.61 10.88 0.86
N ILE A 18 13.91 10.84 2.00
CA ILE A 18 14.55 10.76 3.32
C ILE A 18 15.44 9.52 3.39
N ALA A 19 14.94 8.37 2.94
CA ALA A 19 15.72 7.13 2.90
C ALA A 19 16.94 7.25 1.96
N CYS A 20 16.79 7.92 0.82
CA CYS A 20 17.89 8.17 -0.11
C CYS A 20 18.99 9.01 0.54
N TYR A 21 18.63 10.10 1.21
CA TYR A 21 19.57 10.95 1.94
C TYR A 21 20.25 10.19 3.09
N ALA A 22 19.48 9.47 3.91
CA ALA A 22 20.00 8.70 5.04
C ALA A 22 20.97 7.58 4.61
N TYR A 23 20.76 6.99 3.43
CA TYR A 23 21.63 5.96 2.87
C TYR A 23 22.88 6.55 2.19
N CYS A 24 22.69 7.53 1.29
CA CYS A 24 23.77 8.17 0.54
C CYS A 24 23.40 9.62 0.17
N PRO A 25 23.92 10.62 0.91
CA PRO A 25 23.65 12.04 0.66
C PRO A 25 24.05 12.49 -0.74
N GLU A 26 25.13 11.94 -1.30
CA GLU A 26 25.58 12.30 -2.65
C GLU A 26 24.62 11.80 -3.73
N GLN A 27 24.08 10.59 -3.58
CA GLN A 27 23.04 10.10 -4.48
C GLN A 27 21.77 10.96 -4.36
N TRP A 28 21.41 11.38 -3.15
CA TRP A 28 20.29 12.30 -2.95
C TRP A 28 20.54 13.63 -3.66
N ARG A 29 21.73 14.22 -3.53
CA ARG A 29 22.09 15.48 -4.19
C ARG A 29 21.96 15.37 -5.70
N LEU A 30 22.51 14.31 -6.29
CA LEU A 30 22.43 14.07 -7.74
C LEU A 30 20.98 13.87 -8.21
N GLN A 31 20.20 13.07 -7.48
CA GLN A 31 18.85 12.72 -7.91
C GLN A 31 17.79 13.80 -7.62
N TYR A 32 17.80 14.36 -6.42
CA TYR A 32 16.79 15.31 -5.93
C TYR A 32 17.25 16.76 -6.01
N GLY A 33 18.54 17.03 -5.78
CA GLY A 33 19.13 18.37 -5.90
C GLY A 33 19.38 18.79 -7.35
N GLU A 34 20.03 17.92 -8.14
CA GLU A 34 20.37 18.17 -9.55
C GLU A 34 19.34 17.59 -10.54
N GLY A 35 18.38 16.79 -10.07
CA GLY A 35 17.32 16.22 -10.90
C GLY A 35 17.77 15.08 -11.83
N LEU A 36 18.92 14.45 -11.58
CA LEU A 36 19.43 13.36 -12.42
C LEU A 36 18.61 12.07 -12.21
N PRO A 37 18.33 11.31 -13.28
CA PRO A 37 17.59 10.06 -13.16
C PRO A 37 18.43 8.99 -12.43
N PRO A 38 17.81 8.14 -11.61
CA PRO A 38 18.52 7.06 -10.92
C PRO A 38 18.91 5.94 -11.89
N GLY A 39 20.10 5.37 -11.72
CA GLY A 39 20.61 4.29 -12.58
C GLY A 39 19.88 2.95 -12.43
N ASN A 40 19.10 2.75 -11.35
CA ASN A 40 18.40 1.50 -11.05
C ASN A 40 16.96 1.45 -11.58
N GLY A 41 16.64 2.19 -12.66
CA GLY A 41 15.29 2.31 -13.20
C GLY A 41 14.62 0.95 -13.52
N ALA A 42 15.38 -0.03 -13.99
CA ALA A 42 14.87 -1.38 -14.25
C ALA A 42 14.40 -2.09 -12.96
N SER A 43 15.16 -1.98 -11.87
CA SER A 43 14.81 -2.54 -10.57
C SER A 43 13.59 -1.84 -9.96
N LEU A 44 13.50 -0.50 -10.09
CA LEU A 44 12.33 0.26 -9.66
C LEU A 44 11.07 -0.15 -10.42
N ALA A 45 11.17 -0.34 -11.74
CA ALA A 45 10.05 -0.79 -12.57
C ALA A 45 9.62 -2.22 -12.19
N ALA A 46 10.57 -3.11 -11.91
CA ALA A 46 10.28 -4.46 -11.43
C ALA A 46 9.57 -4.44 -10.07
N GLY A 47 10.05 -3.64 -9.12
CA GLY A 47 9.40 -3.46 -7.81
C GLY A 47 7.99 -2.89 -7.93
N THR A 48 7.78 -1.90 -8.82
CA THR A 48 6.45 -1.33 -9.08
C THR A 48 5.48 -2.39 -9.58
N ARG A 49 5.87 -3.19 -10.59
CA ARG A 49 5.04 -4.30 -11.09
C ARG A 49 4.71 -5.33 -10.01
N HIS A 50 5.66 -5.62 -9.13
CA HIS A 50 5.44 -6.54 -8.02
C HIS A 50 4.39 -6.00 -7.04
N HIS A 51 4.47 -4.72 -6.66
CA HIS A 51 3.46 -4.08 -5.82
C HIS A 51 2.08 -4.03 -6.47
N ASP A 52 2.00 -3.73 -7.77
CA ASP A 52 0.73 -3.68 -8.49
C ASP A 52 0.04 -5.06 -8.47
N ARG A 53 0.81 -6.12 -8.69
CA ARG A 53 0.31 -7.50 -8.62
C ARG A 53 -0.19 -7.85 -7.23
N ASN A 54 0.58 -7.53 -6.19
CA ASN A 54 0.18 -7.84 -4.81
C ASN A 54 -1.04 -7.03 -4.38
N THR A 55 -1.15 -5.78 -4.81
CA THR A 55 -2.30 -4.91 -4.52
C THR A 55 -3.61 -5.52 -5.04
N ALA A 56 -3.59 -6.14 -6.21
CA ALA A 56 -4.77 -6.83 -6.75
C ALA A 56 -5.18 -8.02 -5.87
N ILE A 57 -4.20 -8.80 -5.41
CA ILE A 57 -4.42 -9.94 -4.51
C ILE A 57 -4.96 -9.45 -3.15
N GLU A 58 -4.33 -8.43 -2.56
CA GLU A 58 -4.75 -7.85 -1.28
C GLU A 58 -6.20 -7.35 -1.30
N ARG A 59 -6.62 -6.72 -2.41
CA ARG A 59 -8.02 -6.30 -2.57
C ARG A 59 -8.98 -7.49 -2.58
N ALA A 60 -8.65 -8.54 -3.34
CA ALA A 60 -9.46 -9.75 -3.39
C ALA A 60 -9.54 -10.44 -2.00
N SER A 61 -8.39 -10.57 -1.32
CA SER A 61 -8.33 -11.11 0.03
C SER A 61 -9.11 -10.27 1.04
N SER A 62 -9.02 -8.95 0.95
CA SER A 62 -9.76 -8.04 1.84
C SER A 62 -11.27 -8.19 1.67
N LEU A 63 -11.76 -8.34 0.44
CA LEU A 63 -13.18 -8.60 0.15
C LEU A 63 -13.63 -9.95 0.71
N LEU A 64 -12.81 -10.99 0.56
CA LEU A 64 -13.12 -12.32 1.05
C LEU A 64 -13.15 -12.39 2.59
N ILE A 65 -12.24 -11.66 3.25
CA ILE A 65 -12.25 -11.53 4.72
C ILE A 65 -13.48 -10.75 5.17
N ALA A 66 -13.84 -9.68 4.48
CA ALA A 66 -15.02 -8.88 4.80
C ALA A 66 -16.32 -9.71 4.65
N SER A 67 -16.46 -10.50 3.59
CA SER A 67 -17.62 -11.37 3.40
C SER A 67 -17.68 -12.47 4.45
N GLY A 68 -16.54 -13.10 4.77
CA GLY A 68 -16.46 -14.10 5.85
C GLY A 68 -16.91 -13.53 7.20
N ARG A 69 -16.50 -12.30 7.53
CA ARG A 69 -16.96 -11.62 8.76
C ARG A 69 -18.48 -11.42 8.79
N ILE A 70 -19.08 -11.02 7.66
CA ILE A 70 -20.54 -10.85 7.56
C ILE A 70 -21.25 -12.18 7.78
N VAL A 71 -20.78 -13.27 7.17
CA VAL A 71 -21.37 -14.61 7.32
C VAL A 71 -21.29 -15.08 8.77
N ILE A 72 -20.14 -14.90 9.44
CA ILE A 72 -19.96 -15.27 10.85
C ILE A 72 -20.93 -14.49 11.74
N LEU A 73 -21.07 -13.18 11.52
CA LEU A 73 -22.01 -12.35 12.29
C LEU A 73 -23.46 -12.78 12.08
N ALA A 74 -23.85 -13.05 10.82
CA ALA A 74 -25.19 -13.53 10.51
C ALA A 74 -25.49 -14.88 11.18
N ALA A 75 -24.54 -15.82 11.14
CA ALA A 75 -24.68 -17.11 11.81
C ALA A 75 -24.81 -16.95 13.34
N ALA A 76 -24.02 -16.06 13.96
CA ALA A 76 -24.11 -15.78 15.39
C ALA A 76 -25.49 -15.19 15.78
N VAL A 77 -26.03 -14.28 14.97
CA VAL A 77 -27.38 -13.72 15.19
C VAL A 77 -28.45 -14.80 15.04
N LEU A 78 -28.39 -15.63 14.00
CA LEU A 78 -29.34 -16.73 13.81
C LEU A 78 -29.31 -17.75 14.96
N LEU A 79 -28.11 -18.11 15.44
CA LEU A 79 -27.95 -18.98 16.60
C LEU A 79 -28.54 -18.36 17.87
N LEU A 80 -28.33 -17.05 18.09
CA LEU A 80 -28.91 -16.34 19.22
C LEU A 80 -30.44 -16.33 19.16
N LEU A 81 -31.02 -16.02 18.00
CA LEU A 81 -32.48 -16.02 17.79
C LEU A 81 -33.07 -17.42 18.00
N TRP A 82 -32.40 -18.46 17.49
CA TRP A 82 -32.80 -19.83 17.71
C TRP A 82 -32.78 -20.20 19.19
N ALA A 83 -31.73 -19.83 19.92
CA ALA A 83 -31.64 -20.08 21.36
C ALA A 83 -32.76 -19.38 22.15
N ILE A 84 -33.07 -18.12 21.80
CA ILE A 84 -34.19 -17.38 22.42
C ILE A 84 -35.52 -18.09 22.18
N HIS A 85 -35.79 -18.52 20.93
CA HIS A 85 -37.02 -19.23 20.59
C HIS A 85 -37.16 -20.58 21.33
N GLN A 86 -36.07 -21.27 21.62
CA GLN A 86 -36.13 -22.53 22.38
C GLN A 86 -36.49 -22.32 23.87
N TRP A 87 -36.31 -21.10 24.39
CA TRP A 87 -36.50 -20.76 25.80
C TRP A 87 -37.76 -19.93 26.07
N SER A 88 -38.47 -19.53 25.01
CA SER A 88 -39.80 -18.90 25.05
C SER A 88 -40.91 -19.93 24.90
#